data_AF-A0A7S3K356-F1
#
_entry.id   AF-A0A7S3K356-F1
#
_cell.length_a   1.000
_cell.length_b   1.000
_cell.length_c   1.000
_cell.angle_alpha   90.00
_cell.angle_beta   90.00
_cell.angle_gamma   90.00
#
_symmetry.space_group_name_H-M   'P 1'
#
loop_
_entity.id
_entity.type
_entity.pdbx_description
1 polymer ?
#
loop_
_entity_poly.entity_id
_entity_poly.type
_entity_poly.pdbx_seq_one_letter_code
_entity_poly.pdbx_strand_id
1 'polypeptide(L)'
;MPIAAIIADKVMCMHGGLSPDLEDLGQITSIQRPCEVPEDGLICDLVWSDPDPQIVGWGYNSRGVSYTFGPDVIRDFLQTHDLELICRAHQVVEDGYEFQAHRALVTIFSAPNYCGEFDNAAGIMCIDPNLRCSFKILRPVLPQPKPDVHDQSEKEEEEEGKQSDAHFLDNNNDGPVYRPGEATANASLPSRFEEDFEQQLSSSRSDPTDTLSQEEQRLTLN
;
A
#
# COMPACT_ATOMS: atom_id res chain seq x y z
N MET A 1 -12.93 -17.86 7.35
CA MET A 1 -12.27 -17.32 6.14
C MET A 1 -10.87 -17.91 6.02
N PRO A 2 -10.21 -17.93 4.85
CA PRO A 2 -8.76 -18.11 4.78
C PRO A 2 -8.04 -16.89 5.38
N ILE A 3 -6.78 -17.05 5.81
CA ILE A 3 -6.00 -15.99 6.49
C ILE A 3 -4.96 -15.36 5.55
N ALA A 4 -4.41 -16.16 4.63
CA ALA A 4 -3.44 -15.70 3.65
C ALA A 4 -3.61 -16.42 2.31
N ALA A 5 -2.95 -15.90 1.27
CA ALA A 5 -2.87 -16.50 -0.06
C ALA A 5 -1.48 -16.29 -0.66
N ILE A 6 -1.07 -17.19 -1.55
CA ILE A 6 0.14 -17.02 -2.35
C ILE A 6 -0.27 -16.99 -3.82
N ILE A 7 0.16 -15.96 -4.54
CA ILE A 7 -0.11 -15.78 -5.96
C ILE A 7 1.15 -16.18 -6.73
N ALA A 8 1.01 -17.18 -7.59
CA ALA A 8 2.04 -17.67 -8.50
C ALA A 8 3.39 -17.94 -7.80
N ASP A 9 3.33 -18.49 -6.57
CA ASP A 9 4.47 -18.83 -5.74
C ASP A 9 5.44 -17.67 -5.43
N LYS A 10 5.02 -16.41 -5.67
CA LYS A 10 5.89 -15.23 -5.57
C LYS A 10 5.32 -14.08 -4.76
N VAL A 11 3.99 -13.92 -4.67
CA VAL A 11 3.37 -12.84 -3.90
C VAL A 11 2.59 -13.41 -2.73
N MET A 12 3.02 -13.10 -1.51
CA MET A 12 2.29 -13.45 -0.29
C MET A 12 1.28 -12.35 0.04
N CYS A 13 0.03 -12.75 0.30
CA CYS A 13 -1.07 -11.85 0.62
C CYS A 13 -1.65 -12.15 2.00
N MET A 14 -1.77 -11.12 2.84
CA MET A 14 -2.46 -11.17 4.14
C MET A 14 -3.09 -9.81 4.47
N HIS A 15 -3.93 -9.73 5.51
CA HIS A 15 -4.52 -8.45 5.90
C HIS A 15 -3.55 -7.58 6.70
N GLY A 16 -3.02 -8.17 7.79
CA GLY A 16 -2.03 -7.63 8.70
C GLY A 16 -0.65 -7.61 8.06
N GLY A 17 0.33 -8.25 8.66
CA GLY A 17 1.63 -8.43 8.08
C GLY A 17 2.29 -9.69 8.60
N LEU A 18 3.60 -9.64 8.77
CA LEU A 18 4.38 -10.78 9.24
C LEU A 18 4.15 -11.03 10.75
N SER A 19 4.50 -12.23 11.20
CA SER A 19 4.52 -12.62 12.61
C SER A 19 5.91 -13.07 13.01
N PRO A 20 6.40 -12.75 14.23
CA PRO A 20 7.62 -13.36 14.76
C PRO A 20 7.48 -14.88 14.95
N ASP A 21 6.26 -15.40 15.02
CA ASP A 21 5.97 -16.83 15.14
C ASP A 21 5.84 -17.55 13.78
N LEU A 22 5.95 -16.81 12.66
CA LEU A 22 5.89 -17.38 11.31
C LEU A 22 7.30 -17.71 10.80
N GLU A 23 7.70 -18.96 11.00
CA GLU A 23 8.97 -19.51 10.51
C GLU A 23 8.77 -20.33 9.22
N ASP A 24 7.61 -20.97 9.05
CA ASP A 24 7.27 -21.83 7.93
C ASP A 24 5.84 -21.58 7.46
N LEU A 25 5.65 -21.49 6.14
CA LEU A 25 4.34 -21.23 5.53
C LEU A 25 3.34 -22.36 5.80
N GLY A 26 3.82 -23.58 6.08
CA GLY A 26 3.03 -24.72 6.52
C GLY A 26 2.31 -24.47 7.85
N GLN A 27 2.82 -23.59 8.72
CA GLN A 27 2.13 -23.18 9.94
C GLN A 27 0.78 -22.54 9.63
N ILE A 28 0.70 -21.70 8.58
CA ILE A 28 -0.56 -21.08 8.14
C ILE A 28 -1.53 -22.14 7.63
N THR A 29 -1.05 -23.11 6.85
CA THR A 29 -1.88 -24.18 6.30
C THR A 29 -2.43 -25.13 7.38
N SER A 30 -1.73 -25.23 8.51
CA SER A 30 -2.08 -26.12 9.62
C SER A 30 -3.16 -25.55 10.55
N ILE A 31 -3.50 -24.26 10.41
CA ILE A 31 -4.51 -23.58 11.22
C ILE A 31 -5.88 -24.26 11.01
N GLN A 32 -6.41 -24.84 12.09
CA GLN A 32 -7.72 -25.47 12.10
C GLN A 32 -8.83 -24.43 12.08
N ARG A 33 -9.87 -24.68 11.28
CA ARG A 33 -11.04 -23.81 11.18
C ARG A 33 -12.32 -24.60 11.54
N PRO A 34 -13.31 -23.97 12.20
CA PRO A 34 -13.37 -22.56 12.58
C PRO A 34 -12.44 -22.21 13.75
N CYS A 35 -11.92 -20.99 13.76
CA CYS A 35 -11.16 -20.42 14.85
C CYS A 35 -11.55 -18.94 15.01
N GLU A 36 -11.49 -18.43 16.23
CA GLU A 36 -11.53 -16.99 16.49
C GLU A 36 -10.14 -16.39 16.29
N VAL A 37 -10.06 -15.06 16.14
CA VAL A 37 -8.78 -14.36 16.15
C VAL A 37 -8.35 -14.25 17.62
N PRO A 38 -7.22 -14.87 18.04
CA PRO A 38 -6.71 -14.77 19.41
C PRO A 38 -6.20 -13.36 19.73
N GLU A 39 -5.94 -13.09 21.01
CA GLU A 39 -5.36 -11.81 21.45
C GLU A 39 -3.88 -11.67 21.05
N ASP A 40 -3.16 -12.79 20.90
CA ASP A 40 -1.75 -12.85 20.54
C ASP A 40 -1.42 -14.03 19.59
N GLY A 41 -0.18 -14.07 19.11
CA GLY A 41 0.38 -15.13 18.28
C GLY A 41 0.03 -15.05 16.80
N LEU A 42 0.42 -16.09 16.06
CA LEU A 42 0.42 -16.13 14.59
C LEU A 42 -0.85 -15.57 13.92
N ILE A 43 -2.04 -16.01 14.32
CA ILE A 43 -3.29 -15.55 13.68
C ILE A 43 -3.53 -14.06 13.96
N CYS A 44 -3.26 -13.59 15.19
CA CYS A 44 -3.38 -12.20 15.57
C CYS A 44 -2.44 -11.34 14.71
N ASP A 45 -1.18 -11.74 14.58
CA ASP A 45 -0.18 -10.98 13.85
C ASP A 45 -0.46 -10.90 12.34
N LEU A 46 -0.87 -12.02 11.72
CA LEU A 46 -1.23 -12.07 10.31
C LEU A 46 -2.38 -11.10 9.94
N VAL A 47 -3.15 -10.64 10.92
CA VAL A 47 -4.26 -9.69 10.71
C VAL A 47 -4.05 -8.31 11.34
N TRP A 48 -3.11 -8.15 12.29
CA TRP A 48 -2.92 -6.88 13.04
C TRP A 48 -1.53 -6.25 12.95
N SER A 49 -0.50 -6.97 12.50
CA SER A 49 0.85 -6.39 12.45
C SER A 49 0.99 -5.34 11.34
N ASP A 50 1.93 -4.42 11.52
CA ASP A 50 2.19 -3.31 10.59
C ASP A 50 3.68 -3.18 10.23
N PRO A 51 4.01 -2.88 8.97
CA PRO A 51 5.36 -2.47 8.61
C PRO A 51 5.71 -1.09 9.19
N ASP A 52 6.90 -0.94 9.73
CA ASP A 52 7.43 0.35 10.22
C ASP A 52 8.83 0.59 9.60
N PRO A 53 8.99 1.60 8.72
CA PRO A 53 10.26 1.86 8.04
C PRO A 53 11.33 2.45 8.97
N GLN A 54 10.99 2.85 10.20
CA GLN A 54 11.90 3.52 11.12
C GLN A 54 12.60 2.56 12.10
N ILE A 55 12.21 1.28 12.11
CA ILE A 55 12.75 0.28 13.04
C ILE A 55 13.58 -0.78 12.33
N VAL A 56 14.36 -1.50 13.13
CA VAL A 56 15.08 -2.72 12.74
C VAL A 56 14.50 -3.87 13.57
N GLY A 57 14.19 -5.00 12.92
CA GLY A 57 13.59 -6.15 13.57
C GLY A 57 12.12 -5.92 13.93
N TRP A 58 11.74 -6.30 15.15
CA TRP A 58 10.36 -6.25 15.66
C TRP A 58 10.19 -5.16 16.72
N GLY A 59 9.05 -4.46 16.68
CA GLY A 59 8.64 -3.49 17.68
C GLY A 59 7.23 -3.77 18.20
N TYR A 60 6.84 -3.16 19.32
CA TYR A 60 5.44 -3.23 19.77
C TYR A 60 4.58 -2.28 18.94
N ASN A 61 3.40 -2.73 18.53
CA ASN A 61 2.50 -1.90 17.74
C ASN A 61 1.79 -0.86 18.64
N SER A 62 1.79 0.41 18.20
CA SER A 62 1.10 1.51 18.88
C SER A 62 -0.43 1.35 18.91
N ARG A 63 -0.98 0.45 18.10
CA ARG A 63 -2.39 0.01 18.16
C ARG A 63 -2.75 -0.74 19.45
N GLY A 64 -1.76 -1.19 20.22
CA GLY A 64 -1.97 -1.98 21.44
C GLY A 64 -2.24 -3.46 21.18
N VAL A 65 -2.02 -3.95 19.96
CA VAL A 65 -2.17 -5.35 19.56
C VAL A 65 -1.08 -5.70 18.55
N SER A 66 -0.50 -6.90 18.66
CA SER A 66 0.56 -7.39 17.76
C SER A 66 1.82 -6.49 17.73
N TYR A 67 2.58 -6.57 16.65
CA TYR A 67 3.90 -6.02 16.47
C TYR A 67 3.99 -5.09 15.25
N THR A 68 5.02 -4.26 15.24
CA THR A 68 5.56 -3.65 14.03
C THR A 68 6.78 -4.42 13.55
N PHE A 69 7.07 -4.38 12.24
CA PHE A 69 8.24 -5.04 11.67
C PHE A 69 8.99 -4.17 10.67
N GLY A 70 10.33 -4.21 10.73
CA GLY A 70 11.21 -3.39 9.93
C GLY A 70 11.44 -3.90 8.50
N PRO A 71 12.08 -3.09 7.63
CA PRO A 71 12.44 -3.50 6.27
C PRO A 71 13.36 -4.72 6.20
N ASP A 72 14.18 -4.95 7.23
CA ASP A 72 15.04 -6.11 7.36
C ASP A 72 14.23 -7.40 7.52
N VAL A 73 13.19 -7.40 8.36
CA VAL A 73 12.28 -8.54 8.54
C VAL A 73 11.58 -8.88 7.23
N ILE A 74 11.13 -7.88 6.48
CA ILE A 74 10.47 -8.06 5.17
C ILE A 74 11.41 -8.77 4.20
N ARG A 75 12.63 -8.25 4.05
CA ARG A 75 13.63 -8.80 3.12
C ARG A 75 14.00 -10.23 3.51
N ASP A 76 14.30 -10.46 4.78
CA ASP A 76 14.75 -11.76 5.27
C ASP A 76 13.65 -12.82 5.11
N PHE A 77 12.39 -12.45 5.36
CA PHE A 77 11.24 -13.32 5.11
C PHE A 77 11.09 -13.69 3.63
N LEU A 78 11.11 -12.69 2.74
CA LEU A 78 10.99 -12.93 1.29
C LEU A 78 12.10 -13.83 0.77
N GLN A 79 13.35 -13.57 1.19
CA GLN A 79 14.50 -14.39 0.81
C GLN A 79 14.38 -15.83 1.32
N THR A 80 13.96 -16.01 2.58
CA THR A 80 13.83 -17.33 3.22
C THR A 80 12.78 -18.20 2.52
N HIS A 81 11.71 -17.58 2.01
CA HIS A 81 10.59 -18.30 1.40
C HIS A 81 10.57 -18.25 -0.14
N ASP A 82 11.63 -17.74 -0.79
CA ASP A 82 11.72 -17.54 -2.25
C ASP A 82 10.52 -16.74 -2.84
N LEU A 83 10.09 -15.71 -2.11
CA LEU A 83 9.03 -14.79 -2.50
C LEU A 83 9.61 -13.46 -3.01
N GLU A 84 8.83 -12.72 -3.77
CA GLU A 84 9.24 -11.44 -4.37
C GLU A 84 8.49 -10.22 -3.77
N LEU A 85 7.28 -10.43 -3.25
CA LEU A 85 6.43 -9.33 -2.78
C LEU A 85 5.51 -9.77 -1.64
N ILE A 86 5.38 -8.92 -0.63
CA ILE A 86 4.27 -8.97 0.33
C ILE A 86 3.20 -7.97 -0.11
N CYS A 87 1.97 -8.40 -0.26
CA CYS A 87 0.81 -7.56 -0.52
C CYS A 87 -0.14 -7.59 0.67
N ARG A 88 -0.40 -6.43 1.28
CA ARG A 88 -1.21 -6.33 2.50
C ARG A 88 -2.18 -5.14 2.49
N ALA A 89 -2.98 -4.97 3.55
CA ALA A 89 -3.98 -3.91 3.65
C ALA A 89 -3.89 -3.12 4.98
N HIS A 90 -4.98 -3.01 5.75
CA HIS A 90 -5.06 -2.52 7.15
C HIS A 90 -4.72 -1.04 7.41
N GLN A 91 -3.72 -0.45 6.77
CA GLN A 91 -3.35 0.95 6.90
C GLN A 91 -3.98 1.78 5.78
N VAL A 92 -4.60 2.90 6.15
CA VAL A 92 -5.05 3.92 5.20
C VAL A 92 -3.80 4.57 4.60
N VAL A 93 -3.74 4.64 3.27
CA VAL A 93 -2.62 5.25 2.52
C VAL A 93 -3.19 6.23 1.49
N GLU A 94 -2.51 7.35 1.29
CA GLU A 94 -3.03 8.53 0.57
C GLU A 94 -3.54 8.20 -0.85
N ASP A 95 -2.73 7.54 -1.67
CA ASP A 95 -3.10 7.17 -3.05
C ASP A 95 -3.81 5.81 -3.14
N GLY A 96 -4.19 5.20 -2.02
CA GLY A 96 -4.82 3.88 -1.97
C GLY A 96 -3.85 2.71 -2.21
N TYR A 97 -2.58 3.00 -2.47
CA TYR A 97 -1.49 2.05 -2.36
C TYR A 97 -0.21 2.74 -1.86
N GLU A 98 0.67 2.00 -1.21
CA GLU A 98 2.00 2.49 -0.81
C GLU A 98 3.02 1.35 -0.87
N PHE A 99 4.19 1.62 -1.45
CA PHE A 99 5.31 0.68 -1.42
C PHE A 99 6.24 0.99 -0.25
N GLN A 100 6.70 -0.07 0.42
CA GLN A 100 7.66 -0.02 1.52
C GLN A 100 8.83 -0.98 1.23
N ALA A 101 9.93 -0.82 1.96
CA ALA A 101 11.13 -1.67 1.86
C ALA A 101 11.60 -1.90 0.41
N HIS A 102 11.90 -0.82 -0.33
CA HIS A 102 12.35 -0.92 -1.73
C HIS A 102 11.40 -1.69 -2.65
N ARG A 103 10.08 -1.50 -2.45
CA ARG A 103 8.99 -2.15 -3.20
C ARG A 103 8.84 -3.66 -2.90
N ALA A 104 9.46 -4.15 -1.83
CA ALA A 104 9.31 -5.53 -1.37
C ALA A 104 7.99 -5.77 -0.62
N LEU A 105 7.34 -4.71 -0.12
CA LEU A 105 6.00 -4.76 0.44
C LEU A 105 5.13 -3.67 -0.19
N VAL A 106 3.87 -4.00 -0.47
CA VAL A 106 2.84 -3.05 -0.89
C VAL A 106 1.63 -3.12 0.04
N THR A 107 1.22 -1.96 0.54
CA THR A 107 -0.04 -1.77 1.24
C THR A 107 -1.09 -1.31 0.23
N ILE A 108 -2.26 -1.95 0.22
CA ILE A 108 -3.42 -1.61 -0.62
C ILE A 108 -4.59 -1.23 0.29
N PHE A 109 -5.19 -0.08 0.03
CA PHE A 109 -6.38 0.37 0.72
C PHE A 109 -7.46 0.77 -0.28
N SER A 110 -8.63 0.14 -0.22
CA SER A 110 -9.64 0.23 -1.28
C SER A 110 -10.92 0.98 -0.88
N ALA A 111 -10.93 1.68 0.27
CA ALA A 111 -12.04 2.54 0.68
C ALA A 111 -11.62 4.02 0.52
N PRO A 112 -12.14 4.76 -0.49
CA PRO A 112 -11.80 6.16 -0.69
C PRO A 112 -12.54 7.02 0.33
N ASN A 113 -11.94 8.16 0.71
CA ASN A 113 -12.48 9.04 1.75
C ASN A 113 -12.85 8.26 3.03
N TYR A 114 -11.88 7.52 3.56
CA TYR A 114 -12.12 6.60 4.66
C TYR A 114 -12.77 7.33 5.84
N CYS A 115 -13.84 6.73 6.39
CA CYS A 115 -14.68 7.31 7.45
C CYS A 115 -15.22 8.74 7.21
N GLY A 116 -15.07 9.32 6.02
CA GLY A 116 -15.38 10.73 5.77
C GLY A 116 -14.37 11.71 6.38
N GLU A 117 -13.24 11.22 6.89
CA GLU A 117 -12.24 12.01 7.63
C GLU A 117 -10.91 12.12 6.87
N PHE A 118 -10.63 11.17 5.98
CA PHE A 118 -9.42 11.14 5.15
C PHE A 118 -9.75 11.58 3.73
N ASP A 119 -8.81 12.15 3.00
CA ASP A 119 -8.94 12.46 1.57
C ASP A 119 -8.33 11.37 0.66
N ASN A 120 -8.04 10.20 1.24
CA ASN A 120 -7.36 9.11 0.56
C ASN A 120 -8.15 8.58 -0.64
N ALA A 121 -7.42 8.15 -1.66
CA ALA A 121 -7.96 7.35 -2.76
C ALA A 121 -8.08 5.87 -2.36
N ALA A 122 -8.78 5.12 -3.20
CA ALA A 122 -8.81 3.67 -3.16
C ALA A 122 -7.91 3.08 -4.25
N GLY A 123 -7.09 2.10 -3.90
CA GLY A 123 -6.24 1.37 -4.82
C GLY A 123 -6.73 -0.06 -5.05
N ILE A 124 -6.50 -0.56 -6.26
CA ILE A 124 -6.64 -1.98 -6.63
C ILE A 124 -5.37 -2.37 -7.37
N MET A 125 -4.64 -3.36 -6.85
CA MET A 125 -3.49 -3.93 -7.55
C MET A 125 -3.95 -5.06 -8.48
N CYS A 126 -3.56 -4.96 -9.74
CA CYS A 126 -3.76 -5.99 -10.77
C CYS A 126 -2.41 -6.63 -11.08
N ILE A 127 -2.32 -7.95 -10.88
CA ILE A 127 -1.14 -8.76 -11.21
C ILE A 127 -1.46 -9.53 -12.49
N ASP A 128 -0.64 -9.35 -13.53
CA ASP A 128 -0.77 -10.08 -14.79
C ASP A 128 -0.07 -11.46 -14.75
N PRO A 129 -0.22 -12.32 -15.77
CA PRO A 129 0.45 -13.63 -15.82
C PRO A 129 1.98 -13.59 -15.85
N ASN A 130 2.59 -12.43 -16.13
CA ASN A 130 4.05 -12.21 -16.07
C ASN A 130 4.47 -11.56 -14.74
N LEU A 131 3.59 -11.57 -13.74
CA LEU A 131 3.77 -10.94 -12.42
C LEU A 131 3.96 -9.43 -12.46
N ARG A 132 3.53 -8.75 -13.54
CA ARG A 132 3.56 -7.29 -13.57
C ARG A 132 2.43 -6.73 -12.73
N CYS A 133 2.79 -5.93 -11.73
CA CYS A 133 1.85 -5.19 -10.91
C CYS A 133 1.48 -3.85 -11.57
N SER A 134 0.18 -3.59 -11.68
CA SER A 134 -0.38 -2.30 -12.09
C SER A 134 -1.47 -1.88 -11.11
N PHE A 135 -1.75 -0.58 -11.03
CA PHE A 135 -2.70 -0.04 -10.05
C PHE A 135 -3.83 0.72 -10.72
N LYS A 136 -5.06 0.41 -10.30
CA LYS A 136 -6.26 1.21 -10.60
C LYS A 136 -6.62 2.04 -9.38
N ILE A 137 -6.73 3.36 -9.57
CA ILE A 137 -6.97 4.31 -8.49
C ILE A 137 -8.36 4.95 -8.62
N LEU A 138 -9.13 4.93 -7.53
CA LEU A 138 -10.45 5.52 -7.41
C LEU A 138 -10.37 6.66 -6.38
N ARG A 139 -10.37 7.91 -6.85
CA ARG A 139 -10.35 9.08 -5.96
C ARG A 139 -11.76 9.37 -5.42
N PRO A 140 -11.88 9.89 -4.20
CA PRO A 140 -13.19 10.22 -3.64
C PRO A 140 -13.88 11.30 -4.44
N VAL A 141 -15.20 11.16 -4.62
CA VAL A 141 -16.03 12.20 -5.22
C VAL A 141 -16.55 13.08 -4.09
N LEU A 142 -15.92 14.23 -3.89
CA LEU A 142 -16.41 15.22 -2.94
C LEU A 142 -17.68 15.88 -3.51
N PRO A 143 -18.69 16.19 -2.67
CA PRO A 143 -19.84 16.97 -3.10
C PRO A 143 -19.36 18.30 -3.67
N GLN A 144 -19.68 18.57 -4.95
CA GLN A 144 -19.43 19.88 -5.52
C GLN A 144 -20.29 20.91 -4.78
N PRO A 145 -19.76 22.10 -4.44
CA PRO A 145 -20.60 23.16 -3.91
C PRO A 145 -21.70 23.45 -4.93
N LYS A 146 -22.95 23.47 -4.47
CA LYS A 146 -24.07 23.88 -5.34
C LYS A 146 -23.78 25.32 -5.79
N PRO A 147 -23.93 25.64 -7.09
CA PRO A 147 -23.81 27.02 -7.52
C PRO A 147 -24.77 27.88 -6.69
N ASP A 148 -24.26 28.96 -6.11
CA ASP A 148 -25.06 29.94 -5.38
C ASP A 148 -26.22 30.36 -6.28
N VAL A 149 -27.43 29.97 -5.91
CA VAL A 149 -28.65 30.54 -6.47
C VAL A 149 -28.70 31.95 -5.91
N HIS A 150 -28.01 32.89 -6.58
CA HIS A 150 -28.28 34.30 -6.40
C HIS A 150 -29.76 34.50 -6.72
N ASP A 151 -30.48 34.82 -5.65
CA ASP A 151 -31.85 35.28 -5.60
C ASP A 151 -32.12 36.26 -6.76
N GLN A 152 -32.78 35.77 -7.82
CA GLN A 152 -33.38 36.62 -8.85
C GLN A 152 -34.80 36.99 -8.43
N SER A 153 -35.00 37.42 -7.19
CA SER A 153 -36.13 38.27 -6.85
C SER A 153 -35.73 39.71 -7.15
N GLU A 154 -35.95 40.12 -8.40
CA GLU A 154 -36.23 41.50 -8.83
C GLU A 154 -36.02 41.60 -10.35
N LYS A 155 -37.09 41.30 -11.10
CA LYS A 155 -37.56 41.99 -12.33
C LYS A 155 -38.64 41.14 -13.01
N GLU A 156 -39.76 40.96 -12.32
CA GLU A 156 -41.05 40.75 -12.97
C GLU A 156 -41.80 42.08 -12.86
N GLU A 157 -41.66 42.95 -13.86
CA GLU A 157 -42.67 43.93 -14.23
C GLU A 157 -42.39 44.42 -15.66
N GLU A 158 -43.45 44.42 -16.47
CA GLU A 158 -43.58 44.93 -17.85
C GLU A 158 -43.06 44.06 -19.02
N GLU A 159 -43.91 43.16 -19.52
CA GLU A 159 -44.70 43.40 -20.74
C GLU A 159 -45.55 42.16 -21.09
N GLU A 160 -46.82 42.16 -20.65
CA GLU A 160 -47.86 41.37 -21.31
C GLU A 160 -48.13 41.96 -22.71
N GLY A 161 -47.93 41.16 -23.76
CA GLY A 161 -48.48 41.52 -25.07
C GLY A 161 -47.90 40.81 -26.29
N LYS A 162 -48.22 39.53 -26.48
CA LYS A 162 -48.81 38.98 -27.72
C LYS A 162 -48.76 37.45 -27.76
N GLN A 163 -49.94 36.89 -28.00
CA GLN A 163 -50.23 35.48 -28.18
C GLN A 163 -50.38 35.18 -29.68
N SER A 164 -49.67 34.18 -30.21
CA SER A 164 -50.15 33.30 -31.31
C SER A 164 -49.12 32.20 -31.65
N ASP A 165 -49.55 30.95 -31.49
CA ASP A 165 -49.35 29.74 -32.31
C ASP A 165 -47.96 29.33 -32.83
N ALA A 166 -47.47 28.16 -32.38
CA ALA A 166 -47.38 26.90 -33.18
C ALA A 166 -46.37 25.85 -32.60
N HIS A 167 -46.91 24.68 -32.23
CA HIS A 167 -46.52 23.29 -32.57
C HIS A 167 -45.05 22.74 -32.52
N PHE A 168 -44.94 21.52 -31.93
CA PHE A 168 -43.98 20.39 -32.19
C PHE A 168 -42.52 20.57 -31.66
N LEU A 169 -41.79 19.65 -30.98
CA LEU A 169 -41.66 18.17 -30.93
C LEU A 169 -40.93 17.69 -29.63
N ASP A 170 -41.13 16.40 -29.31
CA ASP A 170 -40.28 15.42 -28.57
C ASP A 170 -39.60 15.73 -27.21
N ASN A 171 -40.07 15.02 -26.18
CA ASN A 171 -39.33 14.73 -24.95
C ASN A 171 -38.55 13.41 -25.09
N ASN A 172 -37.27 13.49 -25.41
CA ASN A 172 -36.30 12.43 -25.13
C ASN A 172 -35.27 12.96 -24.12
N ASN A 173 -35.42 12.52 -22.87
CA ASN A 173 -34.50 12.81 -21.77
C ASN A 173 -33.42 11.72 -21.73
N ASP A 174 -32.37 11.87 -22.55
CA ASP A 174 -31.13 11.12 -22.38
C ASP A 174 -30.15 11.97 -21.55
N GLY A 175 -30.12 11.71 -20.24
CA GLY A 175 -29.10 12.26 -19.35
C GLY A 175 -27.70 11.73 -19.70
N PRO A 176 -26.62 12.48 -19.45
CA PRO A 176 -25.28 12.07 -19.85
C PRO A 176 -24.80 10.90 -19.00
N VAL A 177 -24.64 9.74 -19.64
CA VAL A 177 -23.90 8.59 -19.09
C VAL A 177 -22.42 8.98 -19.01
N TYR A 178 -21.96 9.41 -17.83
CA TYR A 178 -20.55 9.73 -17.61
C TYR A 178 -19.75 8.45 -17.32
N ARG A 179 -18.73 8.18 -18.15
CA ARG A 179 -17.77 7.09 -17.97
C ARG A 179 -16.57 7.60 -17.17
N PRO A 180 -16.18 6.98 -16.05
CA PRO A 180 -14.98 7.40 -15.31
C PRO A 180 -13.72 7.13 -16.14
N GLY A 181 -12.80 8.09 -16.15
CA GLY A 181 -11.44 7.90 -16.69
C GLY A 181 -10.62 7.05 -15.73
N GLU A 182 -10.23 5.85 -16.15
CA GLU A 182 -9.25 5.02 -15.45
C GLU A 182 -7.85 5.66 -15.61
N ALA A 183 -7.25 6.11 -14.51
CA ALA A 183 -5.83 6.43 -14.48
C ALA A 183 -5.05 5.14 -14.16
N THR A 184 -4.32 4.60 -15.13
CA THR A 184 -3.45 3.44 -14.94
C THR A 184 -2.03 3.91 -14.64
N ALA A 185 -1.53 3.65 -13.44
CA ALA A 185 -0.11 3.78 -13.12
C ALA A 185 0.59 2.42 -13.33
N ASN A 186 1.53 2.35 -14.27
CA ASN A 186 2.34 1.16 -14.52
C ASN A 186 3.62 1.25 -13.69
N ALA A 187 3.81 0.30 -12.77
CA ALA A 187 5.05 0.20 -12.01
C ALA A 187 5.61 -1.22 -12.19
N SER A 188 6.49 -1.41 -13.17
CA SER A 188 7.18 -2.68 -13.39
C SER A 188 7.93 -3.11 -12.13
N LEU A 189 7.84 -4.40 -11.76
CA LEU A 189 8.75 -4.97 -10.76
C LEU A 189 10.17 -5.00 -11.35
N PRO A 190 11.21 -4.71 -10.55
CA PRO A 190 12.58 -4.78 -11.03
C PRO A 190 12.94 -6.23 -11.37
N SER A 191 13.55 -6.43 -12.53
CA SER A 191 14.23 -7.67 -12.87
C SER A 191 15.46 -7.84 -11.97
N ARG A 192 15.40 -8.83 -11.08
CA ARG A 192 16.53 -9.51 -10.43
C ARG A 192 17.52 -8.61 -9.66
N PHE A 193 17.41 -8.65 -8.34
CA PHE A 193 18.33 -8.10 -7.34
C PHE A 193 19.75 -8.75 -7.41
N GLU A 194 20.51 -8.51 -8.48
CA GLU A 194 21.93 -8.89 -8.56
C GLU A 194 22.87 -7.67 -8.65
N GLU A 195 22.41 -6.49 -9.10
CA GLU A 195 23.32 -5.35 -9.36
C GLU A 195 23.65 -4.48 -8.12
N ASP A 196 22.75 -4.39 -7.12
CA ASP A 196 23.00 -3.55 -5.92
C ASP A 196 23.91 -4.22 -4.88
N PHE A 197 24.03 -5.56 -4.91
CA PHE A 197 24.85 -6.31 -3.96
C PHE A 197 26.36 -6.17 -4.24
N GLU A 198 26.77 -6.08 -5.52
CA GLU A 198 28.18 -5.89 -5.88
C GLU A 198 28.67 -4.46 -5.55
N GLN A 199 27.80 -3.44 -5.66
CA GLN A 199 28.19 -2.08 -5.31
C GLN A 199 28.41 -1.91 -3.80
N GLN A 200 27.56 -2.51 -2.95
CA GLN A 200 27.78 -2.50 -1.50
C GLN A 200 29.01 -3.31 -1.07
N LEU A 201 29.27 -4.49 -1.65
CA LEU A 201 30.46 -5.29 -1.35
C LEU A 201 31.78 -4.68 -1.84
N SER A 202 31.75 -3.89 -2.92
CA SER A 202 32.93 -3.17 -3.41
C SER A 202 33.33 -2.01 -2.50
N SER A 203 32.34 -1.35 -1.87
CA SER A 203 32.54 -0.21 -0.97
C SER A 203 33.03 -0.60 0.43
N SER A 204 32.91 -1.88 0.81
CA SER A 204 33.30 -2.39 2.13
C SER A 204 34.65 -3.14 2.17
N ARG A 205 35.41 -3.17 1.07
CA ARG A 205 36.78 -3.69 1.06
C ARG A 205 37.80 -2.56 1.25
N SER A 206 37.91 -2.05 2.48
CA SER A 206 39.15 -1.41 2.94
C SER A 206 40.11 -2.50 3.44
N ASP A 207 41.31 -2.50 2.85
CA ASP A 207 42.41 -3.44 3.06
C ASP A 207 42.77 -3.67 4.54
N PRO A 208 42.79 -4.91 5.07
CA PRO A 208 43.22 -5.21 6.43
C PRO A 208 44.72 -5.55 6.45
N THR A 209 45.60 -4.58 6.22
CA THR A 209 47.05 -4.79 6.41
C THR A 209 47.81 -3.65 7.10
N ASP A 210 47.15 -2.62 7.66
CA ASP A 210 47.89 -1.41 8.10
C ASP A 210 47.73 -0.98 9.58
N THR A 211 47.39 -1.89 10.49
CA THR A 211 47.24 -1.54 11.93
C THR A 211 48.01 -2.42 12.93
N LEU A 212 49.02 -3.17 12.48
CA LEU A 212 49.92 -3.95 13.35
C LEU A 212 51.38 -3.45 13.35
N SER A 213 51.60 -2.13 13.37
CA SER A 213 52.95 -1.56 13.51
C SER A 213 53.08 -0.36 14.45
N GLN A 214 52.12 -0.12 15.35
CA GLN A 214 52.18 1.02 16.29
C GLN A 214 52.19 0.61 17.78
N GLU A 215 52.68 -0.59 18.12
CA GLU A 215 52.86 -0.97 19.54
C GLU A 215 54.26 -0.68 20.13
N GLU A 216 55.30 -0.27 19.38
CA GLU A 216 56.68 -0.43 19.89
C GLU A 216 57.62 0.79 19.85
N GLN A 217 57.13 2.04 19.89
CA GLN A 217 58.01 3.23 19.89
C GLN A 217 57.73 4.32 20.95
N ARG A 218 57.14 3.99 22.10
CA ARG A 218 57.01 4.95 23.23
C ARG A 218 57.53 4.46 24.58
N LEU A 219 58.51 3.56 24.56
CA LEU A 219 59.37 3.26 25.72
C LEU A 219 60.83 3.34 25.28
N THR A 220 61.35 4.55 25.13
CA THR A 220 62.77 4.87 25.39
C THR A 220 62.98 6.39 25.31
N LEU A 221 63.68 6.90 26.34
CA LEU A 221 64.36 8.19 26.46
C LEU A 221 63.56 9.39 27.01
N ASN A 222 63.83 9.60 28.31
CA ASN A 222 63.92 10.84 29.10
C ASN A 222 62.64 11.56 29.53
#